data_AF-A0A538DUQ7-F1
#
_entry.id   AF-A0A538DUQ7-F1
#
_cell.length_a   1.000
_cell.length_b   1.000
_cell.length_c   1.000
_cell.angle_alpha   90.00
_cell.angle_beta   90.00
_cell.angle_gamma   90.00
#
_symmetry.space_group_name_H-M   'P 1'
#
loop_
_entity.id
_entity.type
_entity.pdbx_description
1 polymer ?
#
loop_
_entity_poly.entity_id
_entity_poly.type
_entity_poly.pdbx_seq_one_letter_code
_entity_poly.pdbx_strand_id
1 'polypeptide(L)'
;MLGPSSDLDDSTAAERCALDELATESGGEASLDYDLRSTSELVVLMNRFDQTVPDAVLGAADALAETVDAIVDRLRRGGRLVYVGAGSSGRIA
;
A
#
# COMPACT_ATOMS: atom_id res chain seq x y z
N MET A 1 20.19 -28.10 -29.09
CA MET A 1 19.00 -28.51 -28.33
C MET A 1 19.29 -28.25 -26.87
N LEU A 2 19.13 -26.99 -26.43
CA LEU A 2 19.26 -26.60 -25.03
C LEU A 2 17.92 -26.92 -24.36
N GLY A 3 17.94 -27.80 -23.35
CA GLY A 3 16.75 -28.15 -22.57
C GLY A 3 16.19 -26.94 -21.82
N PRO A 4 14.91 -26.98 -21.40
CA PRO A 4 14.31 -25.87 -20.68
C PRO A 4 14.98 -25.75 -19.31
N SER A 5 15.42 -24.54 -18.93
CA SER A 5 15.86 -24.24 -17.57
C SER A 5 14.64 -24.21 -16.65
N SER A 6 14.25 -25.37 -16.14
CA SER A 6 13.05 -25.55 -15.30
C SER A 6 13.16 -24.95 -13.90
N ASP A 7 14.35 -24.56 -13.46
CA ASP A 7 14.58 -24.17 -12.06
C ASP A 7 14.36 -22.67 -11.80
N LEU A 8 14.25 -21.85 -12.87
CA LEU A 8 14.00 -20.40 -12.78
C LEU A 8 12.50 -20.04 -12.84
N ASP A 9 11.63 -20.97 -13.27
CA ASP A 9 10.19 -20.73 -13.41
C ASP A 9 9.43 -20.98 -12.08
N ASP A 10 9.91 -21.93 -11.27
CA ASP A 10 9.28 -22.35 -10.02
C ASP A 10 9.34 -21.27 -8.93
N SER A 11 10.47 -20.55 -8.84
CA SER A 11 10.64 -19.43 -7.89
C SER A 11 9.72 -18.25 -8.22
N THR A 12 9.58 -17.91 -9.50
CA THR A 12 8.73 -16.78 -9.91
C THR A 12 7.25 -17.11 -9.79
N ALA A 13 6.87 -18.39 -9.95
CA ALA A 13 5.50 -18.85 -9.72
C ALA A 13 5.11 -18.77 -8.24
N ALA A 14 6.02 -19.17 -7.34
CA ALA A 14 5.82 -19.04 -5.90
C ALA A 14 5.76 -17.57 -5.44
N GLU A 15 6.61 -16.69 -5.99
CA GLU A 15 6.57 -15.25 -5.73
C GLU A 15 5.28 -14.60 -6.20
N ARG A 16 4.77 -14.97 -7.39
CA ARG A 16 3.45 -14.50 -7.87
C ARG A 16 2.32 -14.87 -6.91
N CYS A 17 2.32 -16.12 -6.44
CA CYS A 17 1.32 -16.59 -5.47
C CYS A 17 1.38 -15.81 -4.14
N ALA A 18 2.57 -15.37 -3.71
CA ALA A 18 2.73 -14.59 -2.48
C ALA A 18 2.28 -13.13 -2.64
N LEU A 19 2.42 -12.54 -3.83
CA LEU A 19 1.93 -11.18 -4.12
C LEU A 19 0.40 -11.15 -4.20
N ASP A 20 -0.22 -12.20 -4.73
CA ASP A 20 -1.68 -12.29 -4.87
C ASP A 20 -2.42 -12.22 -3.51
N GLU A 21 -1.75 -12.55 -2.40
CA GLU A 21 -2.31 -12.45 -1.04
C GLU A 21 -2.24 -11.03 -0.45
N LEU A 22 -1.45 -10.13 -1.05
CA LEU A 22 -1.30 -8.76 -0.57
C LEU A 22 -2.46 -7.88 -1.02
N ALA A 23 -3.12 -7.24 -0.05
CA ALA A 23 -4.23 -6.33 -0.34
C ALA A 23 -3.87 -5.19 -1.31
N THR A 24 -2.62 -4.74 -1.32
CA THR A 24 -2.13 -3.66 -2.20
C THR A 24 -1.89 -4.09 -3.65
N GLU A 25 -1.68 -5.39 -3.87
CA GLU A 25 -1.45 -5.97 -5.21
C GLU A 25 -2.73 -6.56 -5.80
N SER A 26 -3.81 -6.64 -5.01
CA SER A 26 -5.12 -7.04 -5.50
C SER A 26 -5.65 -6.02 -6.51
N GLY A 27 -6.14 -6.51 -7.66
CA GLY A 27 -6.82 -5.67 -8.65
C GLY A 27 -8.15 -5.07 -8.15
N GLY A 28 -8.69 -5.56 -7.04
CA GLY A 28 -10.02 -5.18 -6.54
C GLY A 28 -11.18 -5.59 -7.48
N GLU A 29 -12.39 -5.70 -6.94
CA GLU A 29 -13.58 -6.09 -7.75
C GLU A 29 -13.99 -5.02 -8.76
N ALA A 30 -13.60 -3.76 -8.54
CA ALA A 30 -13.94 -2.64 -9.42
C ALA A 30 -13.05 -2.53 -10.67
N SER A 31 -11.95 -3.30 -10.78
CA SER A 31 -11.02 -3.20 -11.94
C SER A 31 -11.55 -3.74 -13.25
N LEU A 32 -12.69 -4.42 -13.27
CA LEU A 32 -13.13 -5.15 -14.46
C LEU A 32 -13.64 -4.26 -15.60
N ASP A 33 -13.86 -2.95 -15.37
CA ASP A 33 -14.42 -2.05 -16.39
C ASP A 33 -13.84 -0.63 -16.41
N TYR A 34 -12.71 -0.36 -15.75
CA TYR A 34 -12.15 1.00 -15.68
C TYR A 34 -11.88 1.63 -17.06
N ASP A 35 -11.40 0.84 -18.01
CA ASP A 35 -11.10 1.28 -19.38
C ASP A 35 -12.36 1.55 -20.22
N LEU A 36 -13.51 1.03 -19.79
CA LEU A 36 -14.81 1.24 -20.45
C LEU A 36 -15.57 2.46 -19.92
N ARG A 37 -15.14 3.04 -18.79
CA ARG A 37 -15.79 4.21 -18.17
C ARG A 37 -15.32 5.52 -18.79
N SER A 38 -16.20 6.52 -18.77
CA SER A 38 -15.83 7.88 -19.12
C SER A 38 -14.87 8.48 -18.08
N THR A 39 -14.10 9.48 -18.50
CA THR A 39 -13.20 10.21 -17.59
C THR A 39 -13.93 10.80 -16.39
N SER A 40 -15.16 11.31 -16.58
CA SER A 40 -15.95 11.86 -15.48
C SER A 40 -16.33 10.81 -14.44
N GLU A 41 -16.71 9.61 -14.89
CA GLU A 41 -17.03 8.49 -14.00
C GLU A 41 -15.80 8.02 -13.23
N LEU A 42 -14.64 7.97 -13.89
CA LEU A 42 -13.37 7.63 -13.24
C LEU A 42 -12.99 8.65 -12.16
N VAL A 43 -13.11 9.94 -12.43
CA VAL A 43 -12.82 10.99 -11.42
C VAL A 43 -13.74 10.87 -10.20
N VAL A 44 -15.04 10.66 -10.42
CA VAL A 44 -16.01 10.43 -9.33
C VAL A 44 -15.67 9.17 -8.54
N LEU A 45 -15.28 8.10 -9.24
CA LEU A 45 -14.90 6.84 -8.62
C LEU A 45 -13.64 6.98 -7.77
N MET A 46 -12.59 7.63 -8.29
CA MET A 46 -11.37 7.92 -7.54
C MET A 46 -11.69 8.68 -6.26
N ASN A 47 -12.52 9.72 -6.35
CA ASN A 47 -12.90 10.49 -5.16
C ASN A 47 -13.69 9.65 -4.14
N ARG A 48 -14.54 8.72 -4.59
CA ARG A 48 -15.23 7.78 -3.69
C ARG A 48 -14.24 6.88 -2.95
N PHE A 49 -13.18 6.41 -3.60
CA PHE A 49 -12.12 5.66 -2.91
C PHE A 49 -11.33 6.54 -1.95
N ASP A 50 -10.99 7.78 -2.33
CA ASP A 50 -10.29 8.71 -1.43
C ASP A 50 -11.10 8.98 -0.15
N GLN A 51 -12.44 9.01 -0.25
CA GLN A 51 -13.33 9.18 0.89
C GLN A 51 -13.28 8.02 1.90
N THR A 52 -12.74 6.84 1.54
CA THR A 52 -12.60 5.73 2.49
C THR A 52 -11.34 5.84 3.35
N VAL A 53 -10.37 6.69 2.95
CA VAL A 53 -9.09 6.84 3.66
C VAL A 53 -9.29 7.40 5.09
N PRO A 54 -10.10 8.45 5.33
CA PRO A 54 -10.34 8.94 6.69
C PRO A 54 -10.88 7.87 7.64
N ASP A 55 -11.78 6.99 7.17
CA ASP A 55 -12.33 5.91 7.99
C ASP A 55 -11.28 4.86 8.34
N ALA A 56 -10.39 4.53 7.41
CA ALA A 56 -9.25 3.64 7.68
C ALA A 56 -8.28 4.25 8.71
N VAL A 57 -8.02 5.56 8.61
CA VAL A 57 -7.20 6.30 9.60
C VAL A 57 -7.88 6.29 10.97
N LEU A 58 -9.19 6.51 11.02
CA LEU A 58 -9.97 6.43 12.26
C LEU A 58 -9.89 5.03 12.89
N GLY A 59 -9.93 3.98 12.09
CA GLY A 59 -9.74 2.60 12.56
C GLY A 59 -8.37 2.33 13.19
N ALA A 60 -7.36 3.14 12.87
CA ALA A 60 -6.01 3.06 13.44
C ALA A 60 -5.75 4.08 14.56
N ALA A 61 -6.76 4.85 14.98
CA ALA A 61 -6.59 6.03 15.84
C ALA A 61 -5.86 5.72 17.16
N ASP A 62 -6.17 4.61 17.82
CA ASP A 62 -5.54 4.24 19.10
C ASP A 62 -4.05 3.95 18.93
N ALA A 63 -3.67 3.15 17.93
CA ALA A 63 -2.27 2.84 17.63
C ALA A 63 -1.49 4.10 17.19
N LEU A 64 -2.15 5.01 16.46
CA LEU A 64 -1.57 6.31 16.10
C LEU A 64 -1.33 7.17 17.34
N ALA A 65 -2.29 7.23 18.27
CA ALA A 65 -2.14 7.98 19.52
C ALA A 65 -0.97 7.45 20.37
N GLU A 66 -0.89 6.13 20.56
CA GLU A 66 0.23 5.49 21.29
C GLU A 66 1.58 5.80 20.63
N THR A 67 1.63 5.74 19.29
CA THR A 67 2.84 6.05 18.53
C THR A 67 3.24 7.52 18.71
N VAL A 68 2.29 8.44 18.64
CA VAL A 68 2.52 9.87 18.84
C VAL A 68 3.06 10.15 20.25
N ASP A 69 2.45 9.56 21.28
CA ASP A 69 2.90 9.75 22.67
C ASP A 69 4.34 9.25 22.87
N ALA A 70 4.67 8.07 22.34
CA ALA A 70 6.02 7.51 22.40
C ALA A 70 7.04 8.40 21.67
N ILE A 71 6.67 8.95 20.51
CA ILE A 71 7.51 9.89 19.75
C ILE A 71 7.73 11.17 20.56
N VAL A 72 6.68 11.76 21.14
CA VAL A 72 6.75 12.99 21.94
C VAL A 72 7.69 12.80 23.13
N ASP A 73 7.57 11.68 23.84
CA ASP A 73 8.46 11.35 24.96
C ASP A 73 9.91 11.20 24.53
N ARG A 74 10.16 10.60 23.36
CA ARG A 74 11.51 10.50 22.80
C ARG A 74 12.08 11.86 22.43
N LEU A 75 11.29 12.73 21.80
CA LEU A 75 11.71 14.08 21.41
C LEU A 75 12.02 14.95 22.63
N ARG A 76 11.21 14.88 23.68
CA ARG A 76 11.45 15.60 24.96
C ARG A 76 12.79 15.25 25.61
N ARG A 77 13.28 14.02 25.41
CA ARG A 77 14.57 13.54 25.92
C ARG A 77 15.75 13.87 24.97
N GLY A 78 15.55 14.74 23.98
CA GLY A 78 16.56 15.10 22.98
C GLY A 78 16.75 14.05 21.89
N GLY A 79 15.81 13.13 21.73
CA GLY A 79 15.82 12.13 20.66
C GLY A 79 15.43 12.71 19.30
N ARG A 80 15.33 11.83 18.30
CA ARG A 80 14.96 12.17 16.92
C ARG A 80 13.89 11.20 16.42
N LEU A 81 13.01 11.68 15.57
CA LEU A 81 12.14 10.88 14.72
C LEU A 81 12.81 10.79 13.34
N VAL A 82 12.93 9.59 12.79
CA VAL A 82 13.53 9.35 11.48
C VAL A 82 12.55 8.52 10.67
N TYR A 83 12.13 9.04 9.53
CA TYR A 83 11.34 8.30 8.56
C TYR A 83 12.26 7.63 7.53
N VAL A 84 11.92 6.41 7.11
CA VAL A 84 12.68 5.63 6.13
C VAL A 84 11.69 4.98 5.17
N GLY A 85 11.93 5.09 3.87
CA GLY A 85 11.08 4.49 2.84
C GLY A 85 11.66 4.67 1.44
N ALA A 86 11.03 4.01 0.45
CA ALA A 86 11.36 4.13 -0.96
C ALA A 86 10.15 4.66 -1.75
N GLY A 87 10.39 5.13 -2.99
CA GLY A 87 9.33 5.55 -3.90
C GLY A 87 8.44 6.67 -3.33
N SER A 88 7.11 6.54 -3.49
CA SER A 88 6.15 7.53 -3.02
C SER A 88 6.18 7.71 -1.49
N SER A 89 6.27 6.61 -0.72
CA SER A 89 6.30 6.68 0.74
C SER A 89 7.54 7.41 1.25
N GLY A 90 8.70 7.18 0.64
CA GLY A 90 9.94 7.89 0.99
C GLY A 90 9.94 9.38 0.63
N ARG A 91 9.10 9.82 -0.33
CA ARG A 91 8.95 11.25 -0.68
C ARG A 91 7.96 11.99 0.23
N ILE A 92 7.01 11.28 0.84
CA ILE A 92 6.03 11.84 1.78
C ILE A 92 6.66 12.00 3.18
N ALA A 93 7.59 11.11 3.52
CA ALA A 93 8.37 11.07 4.75
C ALA A 93 9.11 12.36 5.10
#